data_AF-A0A3M1SNG5-F1
#
_entry.id   AF-A0A3M1SNG5-F1
#
_cell.length_a   1.000
_cell.length_b   1.000
_cell.length_c   1.000
_cell.angle_alpha   90.00
_cell.angle_beta   90.00
_cell.angle_gamma   90.00
#
_symmetry.space_group_name_H-M   'P 1'
#
loop_
_entity.id
_entity.type
_entity.pdbx_description
1 polymer ?
#
loop_
_entity_poly.entity_id
_entity_poly.type
_entity_poly.pdbx_seq_one_letter_code
_entity_poly.pdbx_strand_id
1 'polypeptide(L)' 'MTARVSPQVRWTIKDLESFPDNNNRYEIIDGELFVTRSPHIAHQFVVGAVYSELR' A
#
# COMPACT_ATOMS: atom_id res chain seq x y z
N MET A 1 -12.28 -26.06 -21.09
CA MET A 1 -12.42 -24.60 -20.95
C MET A 1 -11.10 -24.06 -20.42
N THR A 2 -10.19 -23.64 -21.31
CA THR A 2 -8.87 -23.11 -20.94
C THR A 2 -8.97 -21.60 -20.81
N ALA A 3 -8.90 -21.10 -19.57
CA ALA A 3 -8.80 -19.66 -19.33
C ALA A 3 -7.42 -19.18 -19.82
N ARG A 4 -7.37 -18.09 -20.59
CA ARG A 4 -6.13 -17.40 -20.91
C ARG A 4 -5.56 -16.84 -19.60
N VAL A 5 -4.36 -17.28 -19.23
CA VAL A 5 -3.56 -16.60 -18.21
C VAL A 5 -3.14 -15.27 -18.83
N SER A 6 -3.79 -14.18 -18.44
CA SER A 6 -3.26 -12.85 -18.70
C SER A 6 -1.90 -12.74 -18.01
N PRO A 7 -0.88 -12.10 -18.62
CA PRO A 7 0.36 -11.79 -17.92
C PRO A 7 -0.03 -11.06 -16.63
N GLN A 8 0.29 -11.62 -15.47
CA GLN A 8 0.10 -10.88 -14.23
C GLN A 8 1.02 -9.67 -14.29
N VAL A 9 0.44 -8.48 -14.13
CA VAL A 9 1.20 -7.23 -14.06
C VAL A 9 2.12 -7.35 -12.86
N ARG A 10 3.44 -7.31 -13.11
CA ARG A 10 4.45 -7.33 -12.05
C ARG A 10 4.90 -5.91 -11.79
N TRP A 11 4.43 -5.35 -10.67
CA TRP A 11 4.75 -4.00 -10.26
C TRP A 11 6.19 -3.91 -9.74
N THR A 12 6.81 -2.78 -9.97
CA THR A 12 8.15 -2.44 -9.49
C THR A 12 8.10 -1.14 -8.70
N ILE A 13 9.10 -0.93 -7.85
CA ILE A 13 9.25 0.31 -7.08
C ILE A 13 9.24 1.58 -7.95
N LYS A 14 9.66 1.50 -9.23
CA LYS A 14 9.59 2.62 -10.17
C LYS A 14 8.16 3.03 -10.49
N ASP A 15 7.22 2.09 -10.45
CA ASP A 15 5.82 2.35 -10.77
C ASP A 15 5.13 3.15 -9.65
N LEU A 16 5.68 3.18 -8.43
CA LEU A 16 5.14 3.95 -7.31
C LEU A 16 5.05 5.45 -7.62
N GLU A 17 6.01 5.99 -8.36
CA GLU A 17 6.07 7.41 -8.74
C GLU A 17 4.92 7.81 -9.68
N SER A 18 4.30 6.82 -10.34
CA SER A 18 3.17 7.02 -11.26
C SER A 18 1.82 7.11 -10.54
N PHE A 19 1.74 6.72 -9.27
CA PHE A 19 0.48 6.73 -8.55
C PHE A 19 0.10 8.14 -8.11
N PRO A 20 -1.22 8.45 -8.10
CA PRO A 20 -1.68 9.76 -7.67
C PRO A 20 -1.42 9.98 -6.18
N ASP A 21 -1.01 11.19 -5.83
CA ASP A 21 -0.99 11.65 -4.44
C ASP A 21 -2.44 11.90 -3.98
N ASN A 22 -3.01 10.88 -3.34
CA ASN A 22 -4.38 10.90 -2.85
C ASN A 22 -4.47 10.23 -1.48
N ASN A 23 -5.68 10.04 -0.98
CA ASN A 23 -5.89 9.47 0.35
C ASN A 23 -5.70 7.93 0.42
N ASN A 24 -4.89 7.37 -0.48
CA ASN A 24 -4.48 5.97 -0.48
C ASN A 24 -2.97 5.86 -0.36
N ARG A 25 -2.54 4.79 0.28
CA ARG A 25 -1.17 4.31 0.34
C ARG A 25 -1.02 3.15 -0.64
N TYR A 26 0.01 3.23 -1.48
CA TYR A 26 0.35 2.22 -2.47
C TYR A 26 1.60 1.47 -2.01
N GLU A 27 1.50 0.15 -1.93
CA GLU A 27 2.57 -0.73 -1.47
C GLU A 27 2.76 -1.85 -2.49
N ILE A 28 4.01 -2.17 -2.81
CA ILE A 28 4.33 -3.29 -3.70
C ILE A 28 5.02 -4.37 -2.88
N ILE A 29 4.42 -5.55 -2.82
CA ILE A 29 4.94 -6.71 -2.09
C ILE A 29 5.03 -7.88 -3.09
N ASP A 30 6.24 -8.41 -3.28
CA ASP A 30 6.53 -9.51 -4.24
C ASP A 30 6.10 -9.26 -5.71
N GLY A 31 5.92 -7.99 -6.07
CA GLY A 31 5.47 -7.57 -7.40
C GLY A 31 3.95 -7.41 -7.52
N GLU A 32 3.21 -7.57 -6.42
CA GLU A 32 1.78 -7.30 -6.32
C GLU A 32 1.52 -5.92 -5.70
N LEU A 33 0.52 -5.21 -6.22
CA LEU A 33 0.11 -3.90 -5.72
C LEU A 33 -0.98 -4.04 -4.67
N PHE A 34 -0.70 -3.52 -3.48
CA PHE A 34 -1.65 -3.35 -2.38
C PHE A 34 -2.02 -1.87 -2.27
N VAL A 35 -3.32 -1.62 -2.17
CA VAL A 35 -3.88 -0.26 -2.02
C VAL A 35 -4.66 -0.21 -0.73
N THR A 36 -4.19 0.62 0.20
CA THR A 36 -4.81 0.80 1.51
C THR A 36 -5.24 2.25 1.67
N ARG A 37 -6.45 2.50 2.18
CA ARG A 37 -6.88 3.87 2.50
C ARG A 37 -6.03 4.44 3.65
N SER A 38 -5.73 5.74 3.62
CA SER A 38 -5.06 6.42 4.73
C SER A 38 -5.78 6.16 6.06
N PRO A 39 -5.04 5.94 7.17
CA PRO A 39 -5.65 5.61 8.45
C PRO A 39 -6.48 6.78 8.99
N HIS A 40 -7.57 6.48 9.69
CA HIS A 40 -8.33 7.49 10.39
C HIS A 40 -7.59 7.99 11.65
N ILE A 41 -7.97 9.16 12.16
CA ILE A 41 -7.41 9.81 13.35
C ILE A 41 -7.30 8.85 14.56
N ALA A 42 -8.27 7.97 14.79
CA ALA A 42 -8.21 7.01 15.90
C ALA A 42 -7.00 6.05 15.80
N HIS A 43 -6.69 5.59 14.58
CA HIS A 43 -5.50 4.79 14.33
C HIS A 43 -4.22 5.60 14.60
N GLN A 44 -4.21 6.88 14.23
CA GLN A 44 -3.06 7.77 14.48
C GLN A 44 -2.79 7.97 15.97
N PHE A 45 -3.85 8.09 16.79
CA PHE A 45 -3.68 8.19 18.24
C PHE A 45 -3.05 6.94 18.84
N VAL A 46 -3.48 5.75 18.42
CA VAL A 46 -2.93 4.48 18.92
C VAL A 46 -1.46 4.36 18.53
N VAL A 47 -1.11 4.60 17.27
CA VAL A 47 0.29 4.55 16.81
C VAL A 47 1.16 5.59 17.53
N GLY A 48 0.63 6.80 17.75
CA GLY A 48 1.33 7.86 18.48
C GLY A 48 1.61 7.49 19.94
N ALA A 49 0.67 6.82 20.62
CA ALA A 49 0.88 6.31 21.97
C ALA A 49 1.99 5.24 21.99
N VAL A 50 1.94 4.27 21.07
CA VAL A 50 2.98 3.23 20.96
C VAL A 50 4.36 3.85 20.70
N TYR A 51 4.46 4.82 19.79
CA TYR A 51 5.71 5.53 19.52
C TYR A 51 6.26 6.23 20.77
N SER A 52 5.38 6.86 21.58
CA SER A 52 5.79 7.56 22.79
C SER A 52 6.38 6.62 23.85
N GLU A 53 5.93 5.38 23.93
CA GLU A 53 6.46 4.37 24.86
C GLU A 53 7.82 3.79 24.41
N LEU A 54 8.14 3.93 23.12
CA LEU A 54 9.38 3.40 22.54
C LEU A 54 10.49 4.46 22.39
N ARG A 55 10.23 5.72 22.75
CA ARG A 55 11.26 6.79 22.77
C ARG A 55 12.07 6.78 24.06
#